data_AF-A0A1L5QZF1-F1
#
_entry.id   AF-A0A1L5QZF1-F1
#
_cell.length_a   1.000
_cell.length_b   1.000
_cell.length_c   1.000
_cell.angle_alpha   90.00
_cell.angle_beta   90.00
_cell.angle_gamma   90.00
#
_symmetry.space_group_name_H-M   'P 1'
#
loop_
_entity.id
_entity.type
_entity.pdbx_description
1 polymer ?
#
loop_
_entity_poly.entity_id
_entity_poly.type
_entity_poly.pdbx_seq_one_letter_code
_entity_poly.pdbx_strand_id
1 'polypeptide(L)'
;MRKHKETLLTATLCAGLLIGCGEKGGRLIEFDGSEAGLRKAVATMAAASKKETGDELKKALDIYLSHLKGSDQSDVDTATPLKALSGITVAEFINQARQIQDTKMTELPADHPTWINSRMVETMQMELKALESNRLSLNQAGYFSLDQLQFNPPSFIPPPDGDVKVANNRAIFAFRMSNATGLTIYKPTFDVRIEVPGEQMPAYTGRLSWNDPIGIPDGTSRLVELTCCSILEQPFLNKRLRQLPEKAHIKAELVGVEDFRKRNPLRTVGYGASDLTRERLLEACVKDIEAHLDTWTPKRSAAPCRALAKNHKTGSEQLADGLQATSNRRR
;
A
#
# COMPACT_ATOMS: atom_id res chain seq x y z
N MET A 1 7.53 -50.15 39.75
CA MET A 1 6.82 -49.09 40.52
C MET A 1 7.06 -47.72 39.86
N ARG A 2 6.36 -46.67 40.29
CA ARG A 2 6.20 -45.32 39.67
C ARG A 2 7.45 -44.39 39.62
N LYS A 3 7.28 -43.24 38.89
CA LYS A 3 8.14 -42.06 38.53
C LYS A 3 9.11 -42.29 37.34
N HIS A 4 9.47 -41.34 36.44
CA HIS A 4 9.03 -39.98 35.98
C HIS A 4 9.18 -39.94 34.42
N LYS A 5 8.57 -39.11 33.55
CA LYS A 5 7.61 -37.98 33.60
C LYS A 5 8.09 -36.50 33.46
N GLU A 6 9.33 -36.23 33.03
CA GLU A 6 9.77 -34.96 32.40
C GLU A 6 10.40 -35.28 31.02
N THR A 7 10.14 -34.64 29.86
CA THR A 7 9.75 -33.28 29.42
C THR A 7 10.93 -32.46 28.84
N LEU A 8 11.27 -32.75 27.57
CA LEU A 8 12.03 -31.89 26.65
C LEU A 8 11.67 -32.40 25.23
N LEU A 9 10.85 -31.78 24.38
CA LEU A 9 10.45 -30.38 24.16
C LEU A 9 11.40 -29.53 23.29
N THR A 10 12.16 -30.17 22.38
CA THR A 10 12.77 -29.55 21.19
C THR A 10 13.02 -30.58 20.08
N ALA A 11 12.12 -30.72 19.08
CA ALA A 11 12.39 -31.46 17.83
C ALA A 11 11.32 -31.30 16.72
N THR A 12 10.06 -30.98 17.03
CA THR A 12 8.92 -31.02 16.08
C THR A 12 8.54 -29.65 15.52
N LEU A 13 9.44 -29.03 14.76
CA LEU A 13 9.22 -27.70 14.14
C LEU A 13 9.77 -27.58 12.71
N CYS A 14 9.67 -28.66 11.91
CA CYS A 14 10.10 -28.70 10.50
C CYS A 14 9.14 -29.41 9.52
N ALA A 15 7.94 -29.82 9.95
CA ALA A 15 7.01 -30.60 9.12
C ALA A 15 6.12 -29.76 8.17
N GLY A 16 6.65 -28.64 7.64
CA GLY A 16 5.89 -27.69 6.80
C GLY A 16 6.55 -27.31 5.46
N LEU A 17 7.73 -27.86 5.14
CA LEU A 17 8.56 -27.44 4.00
C LEU A 17 8.54 -28.43 2.83
N LEU A 18 7.34 -28.73 2.29
CA LEU A 18 7.15 -29.46 1.03
C LEU A 18 6.09 -28.84 0.11
N ILE A 19 6.02 -27.50 0.08
CA ILE A 19 5.49 -26.76 -1.07
C ILE A 19 6.68 -26.47 -2.00
N GLY A 20 6.51 -26.78 -3.29
CA GLY A 20 7.65 -27.05 -4.19
C GLY A 20 8.49 -25.85 -4.58
N CYS A 21 9.78 -26.10 -4.84
CA CYS A 21 10.67 -25.15 -5.49
C CYS A 21 10.15 -24.83 -6.91
N GLY A 22 9.74 -23.57 -7.15
CA GLY A 22 9.33 -23.11 -8.47
C GLY A 22 8.87 -21.66 -8.49
N GLU A 23 7.90 -21.30 -7.65
CA GLU A 23 7.29 -19.97 -7.62
C GLU A 23 7.81 -19.18 -6.39
N LYS A 24 8.54 -18.07 -6.61
CA LYS A 24 9.07 -17.19 -5.54
C LYS A 24 8.04 -16.17 -5.01
N GLY A 25 6.76 -16.50 -5.16
CA GLY A 25 5.62 -15.82 -4.56
C GLY A 25 4.46 -16.81 -4.58
N GLY A 26 3.80 -17.02 -3.44
CA GLY A 26 2.66 -17.93 -3.38
C GLY A 26 1.48 -17.39 -4.18
N ARG A 27 0.60 -18.28 -4.69
CA ARG A 27 -0.63 -17.86 -5.38
C ARG A 27 -1.43 -16.88 -4.51
N LEU A 28 -1.75 -15.72 -5.09
CA LEU A 28 -2.55 -14.69 -4.46
C LEU A 28 -4.05 -14.96 -4.65
N ILE A 29 -4.87 -14.54 -3.69
CA ILE A 29 -6.34 -14.57 -3.79
C ILE A 29 -6.79 -13.23 -4.38
N GLU A 30 -7.20 -13.21 -5.64
CA GLU A 30 -7.68 -12.01 -6.34
C GLU A 30 -9.20 -12.05 -6.52
N PHE A 31 -9.91 -11.03 -6.03
CA PHE A 31 -11.37 -10.88 -6.17
C PHE A 31 -11.84 -9.43 -5.95
N ASP A 32 -13.14 -9.20 -6.19
CA ASP A 32 -13.81 -7.89 -6.15
C ASP A 32 -14.11 -7.31 -4.75
N GLY A 33 -13.70 -8.01 -3.68
CA GLY A 33 -14.00 -7.63 -2.28
C GLY A 33 -15.35 -8.13 -1.74
N SER A 34 -16.20 -8.79 -2.55
CA SER A 34 -17.49 -9.34 -2.11
C SER A 34 -17.39 -10.77 -1.57
N GLU A 35 -18.35 -11.21 -0.73
CA GLU A 35 -18.45 -12.62 -0.31
C GLU A 35 -18.62 -13.55 -1.53
N ALA A 36 -19.39 -13.14 -2.54
CA ALA A 36 -19.59 -13.93 -3.76
C ALA A 36 -18.30 -14.08 -4.58
N GLY A 37 -17.54 -12.99 -4.72
CA GLY A 37 -16.22 -12.97 -5.35
C GLY A 37 -15.22 -13.86 -4.61
N LEU A 38 -15.13 -13.75 -3.29
CA LEU A 38 -14.26 -14.59 -2.45
C LEU A 38 -14.62 -16.08 -2.57
N ARG A 39 -15.91 -16.42 -2.44
CA ARG A 39 -16.41 -17.80 -2.61
C ARG A 39 -16.03 -18.37 -3.98
N LYS A 40 -16.18 -17.57 -5.05
CA LYS A 40 -15.81 -17.97 -6.42
C LYS A 40 -14.30 -18.16 -6.55
N ALA A 41 -13.48 -17.21 -6.09
CA ALA A 41 -12.02 -17.29 -6.14
C ALA A 41 -11.50 -18.53 -5.41
N VAL A 42 -11.92 -18.74 -4.15
CA VAL A 42 -11.53 -19.91 -3.35
C VAL A 42 -11.99 -21.21 -4.01
N ALA A 43 -13.20 -21.28 -4.59
CA ALA A 43 -13.67 -22.48 -5.30
C ALA A 43 -12.80 -22.80 -6.53
N THR A 44 -12.45 -21.79 -7.34
CA THR A 44 -11.54 -21.96 -8.49
C THR A 44 -10.13 -22.38 -8.05
N MET A 45 -9.58 -21.75 -7.00
CA MET A 45 -8.24 -22.07 -6.48
C MET A 45 -8.19 -23.47 -5.85
N ALA A 46 -9.23 -23.88 -5.14
CA ALA A 46 -9.35 -25.22 -4.57
C ALA A 46 -9.46 -26.32 -5.64
N ALA A 47 -10.19 -26.07 -6.73
CA ALA A 47 -10.24 -26.96 -7.89
C ALA A 47 -8.90 -27.05 -8.65
N ALA A 48 -8.11 -25.98 -8.64
CA ALA A 48 -6.79 -25.90 -9.26
C ALA A 48 -5.61 -26.28 -8.32
N SER A 49 -5.89 -26.98 -7.23
CA SER A 49 -4.92 -27.35 -6.17
C SER A 49 -4.94 -28.86 -5.86
N LYS A 50 -3.96 -29.33 -5.09
CA LYS A 50 -4.01 -30.67 -4.48
C LYS A 50 -5.24 -30.75 -3.56
N LYS A 51 -5.90 -31.92 -3.50
CA LYS A 51 -7.14 -32.13 -2.73
C LYS A 51 -7.06 -31.57 -1.30
N GLU A 52 -6.01 -31.96 -0.57
CA GLU A 52 -5.74 -31.53 0.81
C GLU A 52 -5.76 -29.99 0.95
N THR A 53 -4.93 -29.28 0.17
CA THR A 53 -4.90 -27.81 0.13
C THR A 53 -6.24 -27.20 -0.33
N GLY A 54 -6.95 -27.86 -1.25
CA GLY A 54 -8.27 -27.43 -1.71
C GLY A 54 -9.37 -27.60 -0.68
N ASP A 55 -9.27 -28.60 0.20
CA ASP A 55 -10.21 -28.82 1.31
C ASP A 55 -9.86 -27.90 2.51
N GLU A 56 -8.58 -27.63 2.77
CA GLU A 56 -8.15 -26.58 3.71
C GLU A 56 -8.63 -25.18 3.29
N LEU A 57 -8.53 -24.84 1.99
CA LEU A 57 -9.02 -23.57 1.44
C LEU A 57 -10.52 -23.34 1.69
N LYS A 58 -11.34 -24.38 1.51
CA LYS A 58 -12.79 -24.31 1.80
C LYS A 58 -13.05 -24.15 3.29
N LYS A 59 -12.37 -24.95 4.13
CA LYS A 59 -12.48 -24.85 5.60
C LYS A 59 -12.10 -23.45 6.09
N ALA A 60 -11.03 -22.86 5.54
CA ALA A 60 -10.58 -21.52 5.88
C ALA A 60 -11.64 -20.46 5.56
N LEU A 61 -12.24 -20.54 4.37
CA LEU A 61 -13.34 -19.69 3.93
C LEU A 61 -14.56 -19.78 4.84
N ASP A 62 -14.99 -20.99 5.20
CA ASP A 62 -16.17 -21.18 6.04
C ASP A 62 -15.93 -20.71 7.49
N ILE A 63 -14.71 -20.86 8.03
CA ILE A 63 -14.35 -20.26 9.33
C ILE A 63 -14.40 -18.72 9.26
N TYR A 64 -13.73 -18.12 8.27
CA TYR A 64 -13.63 -16.66 8.15
C TYR A 64 -15.00 -15.99 7.98
N LEU A 65 -15.84 -16.55 7.10
CA LEU A 65 -17.20 -16.06 6.88
C LEU A 65 -18.15 -16.33 8.07
N SER A 66 -17.92 -17.38 8.86
CA SER A 66 -18.69 -17.62 10.09
C SER A 66 -18.32 -16.62 11.18
N HIS A 67 -17.04 -16.28 11.33
CA HIS A 67 -16.60 -15.28 12.30
C HIS A 67 -17.18 -13.89 12.00
N LEU A 68 -17.10 -13.44 10.74
CA LEU A 68 -17.68 -12.17 10.29
C LEU A 68 -19.21 -12.11 10.39
N LYS A 69 -19.91 -13.25 10.32
CA LYS A 69 -21.38 -13.30 10.47
C LYS A 69 -21.86 -13.34 11.91
N GLY A 70 -20.97 -13.63 12.87
CA GLY A 70 -21.27 -13.61 14.29
C GLY A 70 -21.00 -12.27 15.00
N SER A 71 -20.44 -11.27 14.32
CA SER A 71 -20.47 -9.89 14.82
C SER A 71 -21.84 -9.29 14.49
N ASP A 72 -22.70 -9.17 15.50
CA ASP A 72 -24.10 -8.82 15.29
C ASP A 72 -24.30 -7.37 14.82
N GLN A 73 -25.44 -7.12 14.17
CA GLN A 73 -25.55 -6.08 13.15
C GLN A 73 -25.71 -4.65 13.70
N SER A 74 -24.75 -3.76 13.40
CA SER A 74 -24.99 -2.32 13.22
C SER A 74 -23.74 -1.55 12.75
N ASP A 75 -22.65 -1.59 13.51
CA ASP A 75 -21.52 -0.63 13.36
C ASP A 75 -20.27 -1.19 12.65
N VAL A 76 -20.17 -2.50 12.38
CA VAL A 76 -19.00 -3.13 11.73
C VAL A 76 -19.29 -3.47 10.27
N ASP A 77 -18.67 -2.73 9.35
CA ASP A 77 -18.77 -2.96 7.90
C ASP A 77 -17.97 -4.22 7.48
N THR A 78 -18.68 -5.34 7.37
CA THR A 78 -18.11 -6.64 6.98
C THR A 78 -17.56 -6.68 5.55
N ALA A 79 -17.86 -5.71 4.68
CA ALA A 79 -17.31 -5.67 3.32
C ALA A 79 -15.84 -5.22 3.29
N THR A 80 -15.36 -4.46 4.28
CA THR A 80 -13.97 -3.96 4.24
C THR A 80 -12.93 -5.01 4.68
N PRO A 81 -13.14 -5.79 5.77
CA PRO A 81 -12.32 -6.96 6.09
C PRO A 81 -12.27 -7.99 4.95
N LEU A 82 -13.37 -8.15 4.20
CA LEU A 82 -13.36 -8.96 2.97
C LEU A 82 -12.44 -8.34 1.90
N LYS A 83 -12.61 -7.06 1.56
CA LYS A 83 -11.75 -6.37 0.58
C LYS A 83 -10.26 -6.51 0.89
N ALA A 84 -9.85 -6.44 2.16
CA ALA A 84 -8.46 -6.56 2.59
C ALA A 84 -7.81 -7.92 2.27
N LEU A 85 -8.58 -8.99 2.11
CA LEU A 85 -8.07 -10.31 1.68
C LEU A 85 -7.63 -10.33 0.20
N SER A 86 -8.07 -9.38 -0.62
CA SER A 86 -7.73 -9.38 -2.05
C SER A 86 -6.26 -8.98 -2.25
N GLY A 87 -5.43 -9.94 -2.66
CA GLY A 87 -3.97 -9.81 -2.80
C GLY A 87 -3.14 -10.56 -1.75
N ILE A 88 -3.73 -11.24 -0.76
CA ILE A 88 -2.97 -12.10 0.18
C ILE A 88 -2.66 -13.46 -0.43
N THR A 89 -1.64 -14.15 0.08
CA THR A 89 -1.32 -15.53 -0.34
C THR A 89 -2.30 -16.57 0.22
N VAL A 90 -2.52 -17.67 -0.50
CA VAL A 90 -3.27 -18.84 -0.02
C VAL A 90 -2.81 -19.34 1.36
N ALA A 91 -1.49 -19.35 1.60
CA ALA A 91 -0.93 -19.83 2.85
C ALA A 91 -1.32 -18.92 4.03
N GLU A 92 -1.32 -17.60 3.82
CA GLU A 92 -1.71 -16.66 4.86
C GLU A 92 -3.23 -16.66 5.11
N PHE A 93 -4.05 -16.84 4.08
CA PHE A 93 -5.50 -16.99 4.26
C PHE A 93 -5.85 -18.19 5.15
N ILE A 94 -5.19 -19.34 4.93
CA ILE A 94 -5.35 -20.53 5.78
C ILE A 94 -4.79 -20.28 7.19
N ASN A 95 -3.67 -19.56 7.32
CA ASN A 95 -3.08 -19.17 8.60
C ASN A 95 -4.03 -18.29 9.44
N GLN A 96 -4.61 -17.25 8.84
CA GLN A 96 -5.59 -16.38 9.50
C GLN A 96 -6.83 -17.16 9.94
N ALA A 97 -7.37 -18.03 9.08
CA ALA A 97 -8.51 -18.86 9.47
C ALA A 97 -8.20 -19.88 10.59
N ARG A 98 -6.96 -20.38 10.68
CA ARG A 98 -6.53 -21.18 11.84
C ARG A 98 -6.45 -20.33 13.11
N GLN A 99 -5.89 -19.12 13.04
CA GLN A 99 -5.87 -18.20 14.19
C GLN A 99 -7.29 -17.87 14.69
N ILE A 100 -8.26 -17.64 13.79
CA ILE A 100 -9.68 -17.47 14.16
C ILE A 100 -10.22 -18.70 14.90
N GLN A 101 -9.87 -19.91 14.46
CA GLN A 101 -10.33 -21.16 15.08
C GLN A 101 -9.67 -21.42 16.46
N ASP A 102 -8.43 -20.97 16.66
CA ASP A 102 -7.69 -21.16 17.90
C ASP A 102 -7.99 -20.07 18.96
N THR A 103 -8.48 -18.90 18.55
CA THR A 103 -8.95 -17.83 19.46
C THR A 103 -10.19 -18.26 20.23
N LYS A 104 -10.00 -18.64 21.50
CA LYS A 104 -11.09 -18.76 22.46
C LYS A 104 -11.55 -17.37 22.90
N MET A 105 -12.70 -16.92 22.42
CA MET A 105 -13.39 -15.79 23.04
C MET A 105 -13.62 -16.07 24.54
N THR A 106 -13.47 -15.05 25.37
CA THR A 106 -13.73 -15.10 26.81
C THR A 106 -15.18 -15.52 27.08
N GLU A 107 -15.41 -16.27 28.17
CA GLU A 107 -16.75 -16.69 28.64
C GLU A 107 -17.54 -15.52 29.27
N LEU A 108 -17.65 -14.42 28.53
CA LEU A 108 -18.47 -13.25 28.86
C LEU A 108 -19.79 -13.30 28.07
N PRO A 109 -20.89 -12.75 28.63
CA PRO A 109 -22.11 -12.49 27.88
C PRO A 109 -21.86 -11.62 26.64
N ALA A 110 -22.58 -11.88 25.54
CA ALA A 110 -22.35 -11.20 24.26
C ALA A 110 -22.70 -9.69 24.28
N ASP A 111 -23.49 -9.26 25.26
CA ASP A 111 -23.84 -7.86 25.55
C ASP A 111 -22.81 -7.15 26.45
N HIS A 112 -21.83 -7.86 27.01
CA HIS A 112 -20.81 -7.27 27.87
C HIS A 112 -19.85 -6.37 27.06
N PRO A 113 -19.57 -5.12 27.48
CA PRO A 113 -18.74 -4.19 26.71
C PRO A 113 -17.38 -4.76 26.28
N THR A 114 -16.70 -5.48 27.17
CA THR A 114 -15.43 -6.15 26.87
C THR A 114 -15.56 -7.23 25.78
N TRP A 115 -16.67 -7.97 25.71
CA TRP A 115 -16.89 -8.97 24.66
C TRP A 115 -17.03 -8.31 23.30
N ILE A 116 -17.84 -7.24 23.23
CA ILE A 116 -18.07 -6.43 22.02
C ILE A 116 -16.76 -5.78 21.55
N ASN A 117 -16.04 -5.13 22.47
CA ASN A 117 -14.78 -4.44 22.17
C ASN A 117 -13.67 -5.42 21.75
N SER A 118 -13.52 -6.57 22.43
CA SER A 118 -12.57 -7.62 22.01
C SER A 118 -12.91 -8.18 20.62
N ARG A 119 -14.19 -8.46 20.32
CA ARG A 119 -14.59 -8.97 18.99
C ARG A 119 -14.34 -7.95 17.87
N MET A 120 -14.55 -6.66 18.16
CA MET A 120 -14.22 -5.58 17.24
C MET A 120 -12.69 -5.48 17.02
N VAL A 121 -11.89 -5.62 18.08
CA VAL A 121 -10.42 -5.70 17.98
C VAL A 121 -9.98 -6.91 17.15
N GLU A 122 -10.50 -8.10 17.40
CA GLU A 122 -10.23 -9.30 16.59
C GLU A 122 -10.52 -9.05 15.10
N THR A 123 -11.67 -8.42 14.79
CA THR A 123 -12.06 -8.09 13.41
C THR A 123 -11.08 -7.09 12.76
N MET A 124 -10.71 -6.03 13.47
CA MET A 124 -9.74 -5.03 12.99
C MET A 124 -8.32 -5.61 12.85
N GLN A 125 -7.91 -6.54 13.73
CA GLN A 125 -6.61 -7.21 13.66
C GLN A 125 -6.52 -8.19 12.49
N MET A 126 -7.61 -8.87 12.11
CA MET A 126 -7.65 -9.66 10.87
C MET A 126 -7.45 -8.77 9.64
N GLU A 127 -8.17 -7.65 9.58
CA GLU A 127 -8.06 -6.71 8.46
C GLU A 127 -6.65 -6.12 8.37
N LEU A 128 -6.06 -5.74 9.51
CA LEU A 128 -4.69 -5.26 9.62
C LEU A 128 -3.68 -6.30 9.08
N LYS A 129 -3.75 -7.56 9.54
CA LYS A 129 -2.86 -8.64 9.07
C LYS A 129 -3.01 -8.92 7.56
N ALA A 130 -4.22 -8.82 7.02
CA ALA A 130 -4.46 -9.02 5.59
C ALA A 130 -3.84 -7.88 4.77
N LEU A 131 -4.00 -6.63 5.20
CA LEU A 131 -3.36 -5.45 4.60
C LEU A 131 -1.82 -5.56 4.66
N GLU A 132 -1.25 -5.87 5.83
CA GLU A 132 0.20 -6.05 6.01
C GLU A 132 0.75 -7.17 5.12
N SER A 133 0.05 -8.30 5.01
CA SER A 133 0.44 -9.44 4.18
C SER A 133 0.41 -9.12 2.68
N ASN A 134 -0.61 -8.39 2.22
CA ASN A 134 -0.72 -7.90 0.84
C ASN A 134 0.44 -6.94 0.52
N ARG A 135 0.67 -5.93 1.37
CA ARG A 135 1.81 -5.01 1.27
C ARG A 135 3.15 -5.75 1.25
N LEU A 136 3.35 -6.73 2.14
CA LEU A 136 4.58 -7.51 2.19
C LEU A 136 4.77 -8.36 0.92
N SER A 137 3.70 -8.98 0.41
CA SER A 137 3.74 -9.81 -0.80
C SER A 137 4.08 -9.00 -2.05
N LEU A 138 3.48 -7.82 -2.22
CA LEU A 138 3.78 -6.90 -3.32
C LEU A 138 5.22 -6.34 -3.23
N ASN A 139 5.68 -5.98 -2.03
CA ASN A 139 7.06 -5.57 -1.80
C ASN A 139 8.09 -6.69 -2.09
N GLN A 140 7.78 -7.95 -1.77
CA GLN A 140 8.62 -9.11 -2.14
C GLN A 140 8.65 -9.35 -3.65
N ALA A 141 7.52 -9.14 -4.33
CA ALA A 141 7.42 -9.21 -5.80
C ALA A 141 8.11 -8.04 -6.51
N GLY A 142 8.42 -6.95 -5.80
CA GLY A 142 9.05 -5.74 -6.34
C GLY A 142 8.07 -4.77 -7.00
N TYR A 143 6.81 -4.74 -6.54
CA TYR A 143 5.77 -3.83 -7.03
C TYR A 143 5.48 -2.72 -6.02
N PHE A 144 5.35 -1.50 -6.54
CA PHE A 144 4.84 -0.33 -5.82
C PHE A 144 3.70 0.29 -6.62
N SER A 145 2.67 0.81 -5.93
CA SER A 145 1.59 1.56 -6.57
C SER A 145 1.98 3.04 -6.75
N LEU A 146 1.52 3.66 -7.84
CA LEU A 146 1.82 5.05 -8.16
C LEU A 146 1.16 6.05 -7.21
N ASP A 147 -0.03 5.74 -6.68
CA ASP A 147 -0.77 6.63 -5.77
C ASP A 147 -0.11 6.80 -4.39
N GLN A 148 0.73 5.83 -4.01
CA GLN A 148 1.61 5.86 -2.82
C GLN A 148 2.72 6.92 -2.92
N LEU A 149 2.98 7.47 -4.11
CA LEU A 149 4.11 8.34 -4.42
C LEU A 149 3.63 9.68 -5.00
N GLN A 150 3.17 10.56 -4.11
CA GLN A 150 2.60 11.85 -4.49
C GLN A 150 3.69 12.90 -4.71
N PHE A 151 3.64 13.61 -5.83
CA PHE A 151 4.52 14.73 -6.13
C PHE A 151 3.76 15.87 -6.81
N ASN A 152 4.13 17.10 -6.50
CA ASN A 152 3.60 18.29 -7.17
C ASN A 152 4.30 18.49 -8.54
N PRO A 153 3.69 19.24 -9.48
CA PRO A 153 4.35 19.64 -10.72
C PRO A 153 5.72 20.30 -10.46
N PRO A 154 6.73 20.02 -11.30
CA PRO A 154 8.09 20.53 -11.11
C PRO A 154 8.14 22.05 -11.23
N SER A 155 8.69 22.71 -10.21
CA SER A 155 9.24 24.05 -10.35
C SER A 155 10.52 23.96 -11.18
N PHE A 156 10.68 24.84 -12.16
CA PHE A 156 11.88 24.88 -13.00
C PHE A 156 12.75 26.08 -12.63
N ILE A 157 14.01 25.80 -12.30
CA ILE A 157 15.05 26.81 -12.10
C ILE A 157 15.97 26.73 -13.34
N PRO A 158 15.99 27.76 -14.20
CA PRO A 158 16.91 27.79 -15.34
C PRO A 158 18.36 27.84 -14.85
N PRO A 159 19.33 27.41 -15.69
CA PRO A 159 20.74 27.61 -15.37
C PRO A 159 21.05 29.10 -15.11
N PRO A 160 21.93 29.45 -14.16
CA PRO A 160 22.27 30.84 -13.88
C PRO A 160 23.14 31.46 -15.00
N ASP A 161 23.18 32.79 -15.05
CA ASP A 161 23.96 33.55 -16.03
C ASP A 161 25.41 33.81 -15.60
N GLY A 162 26.29 33.90 -16.59
CA GLY A 162 27.72 34.23 -16.43
C GLY A 162 28.62 33.05 -16.06
N ASP A 163 29.90 33.34 -15.78
CA ASP A 163 30.91 32.37 -15.32
C ASP A 163 30.71 31.99 -13.84
N VAL A 164 29.55 31.40 -13.54
CA VAL A 164 29.27 30.81 -12.22
C VAL A 164 30.24 29.66 -11.99
N LYS A 165 31.00 29.73 -10.89
CA LYS A 165 32.06 28.79 -10.50
C LYS A 165 31.57 27.33 -10.36
N VAL A 166 31.48 26.62 -11.48
CA VAL A 166 31.34 25.16 -11.71
C VAL A 166 30.16 24.44 -11.03
N ALA A 167 29.94 24.60 -9.72
CA ALA A 167 29.02 23.79 -8.94
C ALA A 167 27.54 23.91 -9.34
N ASN A 168 27.06 25.13 -9.62
CA ASN A 168 25.63 25.42 -9.82
C ASN A 168 25.27 25.73 -11.29
N ASN A 169 26.04 25.24 -12.27
CA ASN A 169 25.91 25.61 -13.69
C ASN A 169 24.82 24.82 -14.48
N ARG A 170 23.86 24.23 -13.77
CA ARG A 170 22.86 23.25 -14.27
C ARG A 170 21.44 23.81 -14.20
N ALA A 171 20.56 23.28 -15.05
CA ALA A 171 19.12 23.45 -14.88
C ALA A 171 18.61 22.52 -13.78
N ILE A 172 17.63 22.95 -12.98
CA ILE A 172 17.07 22.17 -11.87
C ILE A 172 15.56 22.06 -12.02
N PHE A 173 15.04 20.83 -11.93
CA PHE A 173 13.62 20.55 -11.73
C PHE A 173 13.41 20.18 -10.26
N ALA A 174 12.75 21.06 -9.51
CA ALA A 174 12.57 20.94 -8.07
C ALA A 174 11.09 20.71 -7.74
N PHE A 175 10.79 19.66 -6.98
CA PHE A 175 9.44 19.39 -6.49
C PHE A 175 9.47 18.68 -5.15
N ARG A 176 8.39 18.84 -4.38
CA ARG A 176 8.16 18.08 -3.15
C ARG A 176 7.56 16.73 -3.51
N MET A 177 8.20 15.65 -3.05
CA MET A 177 7.74 14.26 -3.21
C MET A 177 7.49 13.66 -1.82
N SER A 178 6.32 13.05 -1.65
CA SER A 178 5.86 12.41 -0.43
C SER A 178 5.77 10.90 -0.63
N ASN A 179 6.20 10.12 0.37
CA ASN A 179 6.25 8.68 0.31
C ASN A 179 5.26 8.04 1.29
N ALA A 180 4.37 7.19 0.77
CA ALA A 180 3.43 6.36 1.51
C ALA A 180 3.42 4.91 0.98
N THR A 181 4.62 4.31 0.84
CA THR A 181 4.80 2.91 0.40
C THR A 181 5.00 1.90 1.54
N GLY A 182 5.19 2.36 2.79
CA GLY A 182 5.57 1.48 3.90
C GLY A 182 7.05 1.07 3.90
N LEU A 183 7.89 1.68 3.04
CA LEU A 183 9.34 1.49 2.93
C LEU A 183 10.04 2.82 2.60
N THR A 184 11.36 2.93 2.80
CA THR A 184 12.15 4.06 2.30
C THR A 184 12.43 3.88 0.80
N ILE A 185 12.17 4.90 -0.02
CA ILE A 185 12.46 4.88 -1.46
C ILE A 185 13.76 5.60 -1.82
N TYR A 186 14.44 5.11 -2.85
CA TYR A 186 15.68 5.64 -3.39
C TYR A 186 15.57 5.86 -4.91
N LYS A 187 16.47 6.69 -5.47
CA LYS A 187 16.57 7.01 -6.90
C LYS A 187 15.22 7.16 -7.65
N PRO A 188 14.26 7.97 -7.15
CA PRO A 188 13.05 8.25 -7.89
C PRO A 188 13.46 8.90 -9.22
N THR A 189 12.98 8.28 -10.30
CA THR A 189 13.44 8.50 -11.67
C THR A 189 12.26 8.96 -12.50
N PHE A 190 12.44 10.08 -13.20
CA PHE A 190 11.40 10.76 -13.93
C PHE A 190 11.78 10.92 -15.39
N ASP A 191 10.81 10.76 -16.28
CA ASP A 191 10.89 11.31 -17.63
C ASP A 191 10.38 12.75 -17.58
N VAL A 192 11.30 13.68 -17.88
CA VAL A 192 11.08 15.12 -17.77
C VAL A 192 11.06 15.73 -19.17
N ARG A 193 10.11 16.64 -19.40
CA ARG A 193 9.92 17.33 -20.69
C ARG A 193 9.58 18.80 -20.47
N ILE A 194 10.08 19.67 -21.35
CA ILE A 194 9.67 21.07 -21.45
C ILE A 194 9.06 21.28 -22.84
N GLU A 195 7.78 21.64 -22.91
CA GLU A 195 7.05 21.94 -24.14
C GLU A 195 6.86 23.46 -24.28
N VAL A 196 7.07 24.00 -25.48
CA VAL A 196 6.90 25.44 -25.75
C VAL A 196 5.70 25.63 -26.69
N PRO A 197 4.65 26.39 -26.31
CA PRO A 197 3.45 26.52 -27.14
C PRO A 197 3.75 27.24 -28.47
N GLY A 198 3.72 26.47 -29.56
CA GLY A 198 4.07 26.90 -30.92
C GLY A 198 5.21 26.07 -31.55
N GLU A 199 5.99 25.34 -30.75
CA GLU A 199 7.07 24.47 -31.23
C GLU A 199 6.57 23.02 -31.39
N GLN A 200 6.91 22.36 -32.50
CA GLN A 200 6.54 20.96 -32.75
C GLN A 200 7.38 19.95 -31.94
N MET A 201 8.58 20.34 -31.53
CA MET A 201 9.49 19.52 -30.73
C MET A 201 9.69 20.15 -29.35
N PRO A 202 9.74 19.36 -28.26
CA PRO A 202 10.05 19.88 -26.93
C PRO A 202 11.36 20.67 -26.89
N ALA A 203 11.42 21.68 -26.02
CA ALA A 203 12.66 22.38 -25.71
C ALA A 203 13.68 21.49 -24.99
N TYR A 204 13.16 20.53 -24.21
CA TYR A 204 13.93 19.47 -23.57
C TYR A 204 13.11 18.19 -23.44
N THR A 205 13.76 17.03 -23.48
CA THR A 205 13.25 15.76 -22.97
C THR A 205 14.43 14.94 -22.45
N GLY A 206 14.29 14.33 -21.27
CA GLY A 206 15.34 13.47 -20.70
C GLY A 206 14.88 12.72 -19.46
N ARG A 207 15.52 11.56 -19.22
CA ARG A 207 15.30 10.74 -18.02
C ARG A 207 16.30 11.14 -16.93
N LEU A 208 15.80 11.57 -15.77
CA LEU A 208 16.60 12.08 -14.67
C LEU A 208 16.28 11.34 -13.36
N SER A 209 17.29 11.10 -12.52
CA SER A 209 17.15 10.40 -11.24
C SER A 209 17.74 11.23 -10.10
N TRP A 210 17.04 11.28 -8.96
CA TRP A 210 17.53 11.97 -7.76
C TRP A 210 18.41 11.05 -6.90
N ASN A 211 19.68 11.42 -6.71
CA ASN A 211 20.69 10.55 -6.10
C ASN A 211 21.08 11.03 -4.69
N ASP A 212 20.14 10.93 -3.75
CA ASP A 212 20.37 11.18 -2.32
C ASP A 212 20.51 9.83 -1.56
N PRO A 213 21.56 9.63 -0.74
CA PRO A 213 21.82 8.34 -0.07
C PRO A 213 20.90 8.06 1.12
N ILE A 214 20.19 9.06 1.64
CA ILE A 214 19.21 8.91 2.74
C ILE A 214 17.85 8.45 2.17
N GLY A 215 17.55 8.79 0.91
CA GLY A 215 16.28 8.48 0.26
C GLY A 215 15.11 9.30 0.81
N ILE A 216 13.86 8.88 0.55
CA ILE A 216 12.65 9.46 1.15
C ILE A 216 12.05 8.42 2.09
N PRO A 217 12.19 8.56 3.42
CA PRO A 217 11.59 7.63 4.38
C PRO A 217 10.06 7.58 4.28
N ASP A 218 9.48 6.45 4.65
CA ASP A 218 8.02 6.27 4.68
C ASP A 218 7.33 7.29 5.60
N GLY A 219 6.17 7.79 5.18
CA GLY A 219 5.42 8.84 5.88
C GLY A 219 6.04 10.23 5.79
N THR A 220 7.18 10.41 5.12
CA THR A 220 7.87 11.71 5.00
C THR A 220 7.72 12.35 3.62
N SER A 221 8.11 13.62 3.54
CA SER A 221 8.04 14.43 2.33
C SER A 221 9.32 15.25 2.16
N ARG A 222 10.08 14.99 1.08
CA ARG A 222 11.37 15.63 0.80
C ARG A 222 11.32 16.49 -0.47
N LEU A 223 12.23 17.45 -0.55
CA LEU A 223 12.53 18.16 -1.81
C LEU A 223 13.38 17.23 -2.69
N VAL A 224 12.91 17.00 -3.91
CA VAL A 224 13.58 16.23 -4.96
C VAL A 224 14.07 17.22 -6.01
N GLU A 225 15.36 17.19 -6.29
CA GLU A 225 16.03 18.08 -7.24
C GLU A 225 16.69 17.26 -8.36
N LEU A 226 16.10 17.30 -9.55
CA LEU A 226 16.65 16.66 -10.74
C LEU A 226 17.49 17.69 -11.49
N THR A 227 18.79 17.43 -11.68
CA THR A 227 19.69 18.37 -12.38
C THR A 227 20.02 17.87 -13.79
N CYS A 228 20.12 18.78 -14.76
CA CYS A 228 20.55 18.47 -16.12
C CYS A 228 21.37 19.61 -16.74
N CYS A 229 21.85 19.39 -17.97
CA CYS A 229 22.08 20.48 -18.92
C CYS A 229 23.13 21.51 -18.46
N SER A 230 24.27 21.02 -17.97
CA SER A 230 25.36 21.89 -17.50
C SER A 230 25.91 22.73 -18.65
N ILE A 231 26.38 23.95 -18.34
CA ILE A 231 26.94 24.84 -19.38
C ILE A 231 28.20 24.28 -20.04
N LEU A 232 28.94 23.40 -19.34
CA LEU A 232 30.16 22.77 -19.82
C LEU A 232 29.88 21.59 -20.76
N GLU A 233 28.84 20.80 -20.46
CA GLU A 233 28.47 19.61 -21.24
C GLU A 233 27.55 19.96 -22.43
N GLN A 234 26.65 20.93 -22.24
CA GLN A 234 25.52 21.20 -23.15
C GLN A 234 25.21 22.72 -23.31
N PRO A 235 26.20 23.56 -23.70
CA PRO A 235 26.05 25.03 -23.71
C PRO A 235 24.87 25.56 -24.55
N PHE A 236 24.58 24.95 -25.71
CA PHE A 236 23.46 25.36 -26.56
C PHE A 236 22.10 25.10 -25.92
N LEU A 237 21.91 23.92 -25.29
CA LEU A 237 20.69 23.59 -24.57
C LEU A 237 20.56 24.46 -23.32
N ASN A 238 21.65 24.65 -22.58
CA ASN A 238 21.72 25.53 -21.42
C ASN A 238 21.28 26.98 -21.75
N LYS A 239 21.68 27.50 -22.92
CA LYS A 239 21.20 28.80 -23.42
C LYS A 239 19.71 28.77 -23.80
N ARG A 240 19.23 27.75 -24.52
CA ARG A 240 17.79 27.62 -24.86
C ARG A 240 16.91 27.53 -23.60
N LEU A 241 17.38 26.84 -22.57
CA LEU A 241 16.68 26.68 -21.28
C LEU A 241 16.60 27.97 -20.45
N ARG A 242 17.57 28.88 -20.59
CA ARG A 242 17.49 30.25 -20.04
C ARG A 242 16.54 31.15 -20.81
N GLN A 243 16.25 30.85 -22.07
CA GLN A 243 15.46 31.67 -22.98
C GLN A 243 14.05 31.09 -23.26
N LEU A 244 13.54 30.28 -22.32
CA LEU A 244 12.17 29.75 -22.39
C LEU A 244 11.14 30.88 -22.16
N PRO A 245 10.04 30.93 -22.93
CA PRO A 245 8.96 31.87 -22.67
C PRO A 245 8.17 31.44 -21.43
N GLU A 246 7.56 32.41 -20.72
CA GLU A 246 6.77 32.18 -19.49
C GLU A 246 5.67 31.11 -19.65
N LYS A 247 5.10 31.01 -20.86
CA LYS A 247 4.09 30.01 -21.24
C LYS A 247 4.63 28.58 -21.47
N ALA A 248 5.91 28.30 -21.23
CA ALA A 248 6.47 26.97 -21.38
C ALA A 248 5.88 26.00 -20.34
N HIS A 249 5.55 24.78 -20.76
CA HIS A 249 4.96 23.75 -19.91
C HIS A 249 6.00 22.71 -19.52
N ILE A 250 6.38 22.68 -18.24
CA ILE A 250 7.24 21.63 -17.69
C ILE A 250 6.37 20.46 -17.24
N LYS A 251 6.72 19.25 -17.67
CA LYS A 251 6.11 17.99 -17.27
C LYS A 251 7.17 17.07 -16.68
N ALA A 252 6.82 16.33 -15.64
CA ALA A 252 7.62 15.23 -15.11
C ALA A 252 6.68 14.05 -14.82
N GLU A 253 7.08 12.86 -15.26
CA GLU A 253 6.35 11.61 -15.06
C GLU A 253 7.24 10.64 -14.30
N LEU A 254 6.78 10.11 -13.16
CA LEU A 254 7.55 9.16 -12.36
C LEU A 254 7.54 7.78 -13.03
N VAL A 255 8.71 7.34 -13.52
CA VAL A 255 8.86 6.10 -14.29
C VAL A 255 9.60 4.98 -13.54
N GLY A 256 10.11 5.25 -12.34
CA GLY A 256 10.69 4.21 -11.48
C GLY A 256 11.19 4.71 -10.12
N VAL A 257 11.34 3.78 -9.18
CA VAL A 257 12.04 3.96 -7.89
C VAL A 257 12.92 2.72 -7.62
N GLU A 258 13.89 2.86 -6.73
CA GLU A 258 14.72 1.76 -6.22
C GLU A 258 14.43 1.55 -4.72
N ASP A 259 14.34 0.30 -4.30
CA ASP A 259 14.57 -0.11 -2.90
C ASP A 259 16.04 -0.58 -2.79
N PHE A 260 16.62 -0.59 -1.59
CA PHE A 260 17.96 -1.13 -1.34
C PHE A 260 18.16 -2.56 -1.86
N ARG A 261 17.07 -3.32 -2.04
CA ARG A 261 17.08 -4.70 -2.51
C ARG A 261 17.10 -4.83 -4.04
N LYS A 262 16.35 -4.01 -4.80
CA LYS A 262 16.20 -4.09 -6.27
C LYS A 262 15.69 -2.78 -6.91
N ARG A 263 15.91 -2.66 -8.23
CA ARG A 263 15.10 -1.82 -9.12
C ARG A 263 13.70 -2.40 -9.24
N ASN A 264 12.69 -1.61 -8.89
CA ASN A 264 11.30 -2.04 -8.86
C ASN A 264 10.48 -1.30 -9.93
N PRO A 265 9.86 -1.99 -10.90
CA PRO A 265 8.95 -1.37 -11.84
C PRO A 265 7.65 -0.97 -11.12
N LEU A 266 7.23 0.28 -11.29
CA LEU A 266 5.96 0.76 -10.78
C LEU A 266 4.80 0.01 -11.47
N ARG A 267 3.80 -0.43 -10.70
CA ARG A 267 2.62 -1.12 -11.22
C ARG A 267 1.34 -0.47 -10.70
N THR A 268 0.35 -0.35 -11.58
CA THR A 268 -0.94 0.29 -11.32
C THR A 268 -2.00 -0.67 -10.74
N VAL A 269 -1.58 -1.74 -10.05
CA VAL A 269 -2.48 -2.82 -9.59
C VAL A 269 -2.05 -3.33 -8.21
N GLY A 270 -2.97 -3.31 -7.25
CA GLY A 270 -2.77 -3.80 -5.90
C GLY A 270 -2.94 -2.72 -4.83
N TYR A 271 -2.49 -3.04 -3.62
CA TYR A 271 -2.51 -2.22 -2.41
C TYR A 271 -1.99 -0.79 -2.65
N GLY A 272 -2.83 0.21 -2.38
CA GLY A 272 -2.56 1.63 -2.64
C GLY A 272 -2.25 2.49 -1.40
N ALA A 273 -2.30 3.80 -1.57
CA ALA A 273 -2.15 4.80 -0.51
C ALA A 273 -3.35 4.83 0.45
N SER A 274 -4.56 4.54 -0.06
CA SER A 274 -5.77 4.38 0.76
C SER A 274 -5.63 3.19 1.72
N ASP A 275 -5.01 2.11 1.25
CA ASP A 275 -4.89 0.86 1.99
C ASP A 275 -3.81 0.98 3.08
N LEU A 276 -2.67 1.66 2.81
CA LEU A 276 -1.69 2.02 3.87
C LEU A 276 -2.25 3.03 4.87
N THR A 277 -3.06 3.98 4.42
CA THR A 277 -3.76 4.91 5.32
C THR A 277 -4.71 4.14 6.24
N ARG A 278 -5.40 3.12 5.72
CA ARG A 278 -6.27 2.24 6.53
C ARG A 278 -5.48 1.32 7.47
N GLU A 279 -4.36 0.74 7.02
CA GLU A 279 -3.45 -0.06 7.85
C GLU A 279 -3.01 0.71 9.11
N ARG A 280 -2.47 1.93 8.93
CA ARG A 280 -2.07 2.82 10.04
C ARG A 280 -3.23 3.25 10.95
N LEU A 281 -4.41 3.49 10.37
CA LEU A 281 -5.60 3.86 11.15
C LEU A 281 -6.15 2.69 11.97
N LEU A 282 -6.09 1.45 11.44
CA LEU A 282 -6.44 0.22 12.16
C LEU A 282 -5.45 -0.04 13.29
N GLU A 283 -4.14 0.02 13.03
CA GLU A 283 -3.10 -0.15 14.05
C GLU A 283 -3.28 0.80 15.24
N ALA A 284 -3.55 2.08 14.95
CA ALA A 284 -3.76 3.10 15.97
C ALA A 284 -5.13 3.01 16.66
N CYS A 285 -6.16 2.44 16.01
CA CYS A 285 -7.47 2.23 16.61
C CYS A 285 -7.53 0.97 17.49
N VAL A 286 -6.91 -0.14 17.06
CA VAL A 286 -6.76 -1.35 17.87
C VAL A 286 -6.11 -1.02 19.21
N LYS A 287 -5.02 -0.25 19.21
CA LYS A 287 -4.34 0.22 20.44
C LYS A 287 -5.22 1.10 21.34
N ASP A 288 -6.13 1.90 20.77
CA ASP A 288 -7.07 2.72 21.54
C ASP A 288 -8.17 1.89 22.22
N ILE A 289 -8.63 0.83 21.56
CA ILE A 289 -9.64 -0.10 22.11
C ILE A 289 -9.01 -1.04 23.13
N GLU A 290 -7.84 -1.62 22.84
CA GLU A 290 -7.09 -2.51 23.73
C GLU A 290 -6.72 -1.85 25.06
N ALA A 291 -6.35 -0.56 25.03
CA ALA A 291 -6.05 0.22 26.24
C ALA A 291 -7.26 0.51 27.14
N HIS A 292 -8.49 0.29 26.65
CA HIS A 292 -9.74 0.69 27.31
C HIS A 292 -10.87 -0.36 27.17
N LEU A 293 -10.55 -1.66 27.04
CA LEU A 293 -11.51 -2.71 26.62
C LEU A 293 -12.85 -2.75 27.38
N ASP A 294 -12.87 -2.35 28.66
CA ASP A 294 -14.05 -2.32 29.53
C ASP A 294 -14.90 -1.04 29.41
N THR A 295 -14.30 0.05 28.94
CA THR A 295 -14.81 1.43 29.04
C THR A 295 -14.82 2.20 27.71
N TRP A 296 -14.23 1.62 26.67
CA TRP A 296 -14.21 2.15 25.31
C TRP A 296 -15.62 2.19 24.73
N THR A 297 -15.93 3.27 24.02
CA THR A 297 -17.17 3.45 23.26
C THR A 297 -16.89 4.30 22.02
N PRO A 298 -17.67 4.17 20.92
CA PRO A 298 -17.47 4.98 19.72
C PRO A 298 -17.49 6.50 19.98
N LYS A 299 -18.25 6.96 20.98
CA LYS A 299 -18.31 8.36 21.41
C LYS A 299 -17.02 8.86 22.09
N ARG A 300 -16.28 7.99 22.78
CA ARG A 300 -15.02 8.32 23.47
C ARG A 300 -13.77 8.02 22.65
N SER A 301 -13.89 7.16 21.65
CA SER A 301 -12.81 6.68 20.77
C SER A 301 -11.85 7.76 20.25
N ALA A 302 -10.59 7.39 20.04
CA ALA A 302 -9.55 8.27 19.52
C ALA A 302 -9.83 8.73 18.08
N ALA A 303 -9.07 9.76 17.64
CA ALA A 303 -9.18 10.29 16.28
C ALA A 303 -9.02 9.24 15.16
N PRO A 304 -8.13 8.21 15.25
CA PRO A 304 -8.01 7.17 14.24
C PRO A 304 -9.29 6.34 14.06
N CYS A 305 -9.91 5.86 15.16
CA CYS A 305 -11.17 5.14 15.10
C CYS A 305 -12.29 5.97 14.46
N ARG A 306 -12.38 7.25 14.81
CA ARG A 306 -13.35 8.18 14.20
C ARG A 306 -13.06 8.48 12.72
N ALA A 307 -11.81 8.34 12.28
CA ALA A 307 -11.44 8.48 10.87
C ALA A 307 -11.83 7.23 10.06
N LEU A 308 -11.59 6.02 10.61
CA LEU A 308 -12.10 4.77 10.03
C LEU A 308 -13.62 4.88 9.79
N ALA A 309 -14.40 5.16 10.84
CA ALA A 309 -15.86 5.27 10.77
C ALA A 309 -16.36 6.35 9.78
N LYS A 310 -15.58 7.39 9.49
CA LYS A 310 -15.94 8.43 8.51
C LYS A 310 -15.71 8.00 7.07
N ASN A 311 -14.66 7.22 6.79
CA ASN A 311 -14.30 6.82 5.42
C ASN A 311 -15.37 5.95 4.74
N HIS A 312 -16.28 5.34 5.50
CA HIS A 312 -17.42 4.60 4.96
C HIS A 312 -18.52 5.49 4.33
N LYS A 313 -18.52 6.82 4.56
CA LYS A 313 -19.55 7.73 3.99
C LYS A 313 -19.22 8.34 2.63
N THR A 314 -17.95 8.35 2.21
CA THR A 314 -17.49 9.09 1.01
C THR A 314 -17.16 8.21 -0.20
N GLY A 315 -17.30 6.88 -0.09
CA GLY A 315 -16.98 5.93 -1.16
C GLY A 315 -17.82 6.11 -2.45
N SER A 316 -19.01 6.70 -2.35
CA SER A 316 -19.87 7.04 -3.49
C SER A 316 -19.52 8.40 -4.14
N GLU A 317 -18.81 9.28 -3.44
CA GLU A 317 -18.59 10.67 -3.87
C GLU A 317 -17.24 10.85 -4.58
N GLN A 318 -16.18 10.17 -4.13
CA GLN A 318 -14.86 10.28 -4.76
C GLN A 318 -14.81 9.74 -6.21
N LEU A 319 -15.72 8.83 -6.58
CA LEU A 319 -15.93 8.41 -7.97
C LEU A 319 -16.69 9.44 -8.82
N ALA A 320 -17.55 10.27 -8.20
CA ALA A 320 -18.31 11.31 -8.89
C ALA A 320 -17.39 12.48 -9.30
N ASP A 321 -16.54 12.95 -8.38
CA ASP A 321 -15.60 14.05 -8.66
C ASP A 321 -14.60 13.69 -9.78
N GLY A 322 -14.05 12.46 -9.73
CA GLY A 322 -13.16 11.95 -10.76
C GLY A 322 -13.80 11.88 -12.15
N LEU A 323 -15.08 11.55 -12.24
CA LEU A 323 -15.82 11.51 -13.51
C LEU A 323 -16.25 12.91 -13.98
N GLN A 324 -16.71 13.80 -13.09
CA GLN A 324 -17.09 15.18 -13.47
C GLN A 324 -15.89 15.98 -14.01
N ALA A 325 -14.69 15.77 -13.46
CA ALA A 325 -13.46 16.36 -13.97
C ALA A 325 -13.14 15.97 -15.43
N THR A 326 -13.62 14.81 -15.91
CA THR A 326 -13.48 14.39 -17.32
C THR A 326 -14.62 14.89 -18.21
N SER A 327 -15.84 15.05 -17.66
CA SER A 327 -17.02 15.53 -18.38
C SER A 327 -16.86 16.99 -18.84
N ASN A 328 -16.38 17.87 -17.94
CA ASN A 328 -16.24 19.31 -18.20
C ASN A 328 -15.03 19.69 -19.09
N ARG A 329 -14.42 18.72 -19.79
CA ARG A 329 -13.44 18.94 -20.87
C ARG A 329 -13.97 18.58 -22.27
N ARG A 330 -15.29 18.38 -22.43
CA ARG A 330 -15.96 18.22 -23.73
C ARG A 330 -17.20 19.11 -23.88
N ARG A 331 -17.00 20.42 -23.73
CA ARG A 331 -17.80 21.50 -24.34
C ARG A 331 -16.85 22.61 -24.79
#